data_AF-A0A2N2SS20-F1
#
_entry.id   AF-A0A2N2SS20-F1
#
_cell.length_a   1.000
_cell.length_b   1.000
_cell.length_c   1.000
_cell.angle_alpha   90.00
_cell.angle_beta   90.00
_cell.angle_gamma   90.00
#
_symmetry.space_group_name_H-M   'P 1'
#
loop_
_entity.id
_entity.type
_entity.pdbx_description
1 polymer ?
#
loop_
_entity_poly.entity_id
_entity_poly.type
_entity_poly.pdbx_seq_one_letter_code
_entity_poly.pdbx_strand_id
1 'polypeptide(L)'
;IQWPEQEGMVSLRGVLVPVVDLGKYAHIAPDQPREIMIVTEYNGRTQGFLVEAVDTILRLDWSQMRVPPDMLTANMGGLVTAVTELPGNKLVMMLDVEKVLSETTRYDDSFMFKDIDPIDDGSRHTVLFADDSSVARKQITQTLDVLGVRYIAAINGRQAWEELKKLANHAENSGRKVRDMLSLVLTDVEMPEMDGYILTRNIKSDPRFEGVPVVMHSSLSGMSNQQLGKSVGVDEYVPKFEPQRLSQTLRRLMNGDSNTSDKK
;
A
#
# COMPACT_ATOMS: atom_id res chain seq x y z
N ILE A 1 -0.87 7.85 35.36
CA ILE A 1 -0.84 8.91 34.31
C ILE A 1 -2.26 8.99 33.79
N GLN A 2 -3.00 10.06 34.09
CA GLN A 2 -4.35 10.21 33.52
C GLN A 2 -4.20 10.59 32.05
N TRP A 3 -4.65 9.71 31.18
CA TRP A 3 -4.68 9.92 29.74
C TRP A 3 -5.89 10.81 29.43
N PRO A 4 -5.70 12.04 28.91
CA PRO A 4 -6.83 12.88 28.55
C PRO A 4 -7.66 12.18 27.48
N GLU A 5 -8.98 12.37 27.52
CA GLU A 5 -9.97 11.77 26.62
C GLU A 5 -9.87 12.23 25.14
N GLN A 6 -8.70 12.72 24.70
CA GLN A 6 -8.42 13.01 23.30
C GLN A 6 -7.22 12.20 22.82
N GLU A 7 -7.45 11.50 21.70
CA GLU A 7 -6.46 11.22 20.67
C GLU A 7 -5.30 12.22 20.74
N GLY A 8 -4.14 11.78 21.20
CA GLY A 8 -3.14 12.72 21.66
C GLY A 8 -1.83 12.01 21.91
N MET A 9 -0.74 12.60 21.45
CA MET A 9 0.55 11.93 21.38
C MET A 9 1.16 11.67 22.77
N VAL A 10 2.00 10.65 22.88
CA VAL A 10 2.82 10.37 24.07
C VAL A 10 4.29 10.65 23.76
N SER A 11 5.02 11.22 24.72
CA SER A 11 6.48 11.30 24.59
C SER A 11 7.12 9.98 25.05
N LEU A 12 7.73 9.26 24.12
CA LEU A 12 8.47 8.04 24.38
C LEU A 12 9.95 8.27 24.06
N ARG A 13 10.80 8.29 25.10
CA ARG A 13 12.24 8.55 24.97
C ARG A 13 12.58 9.86 24.23
N GLY A 14 11.76 10.89 24.40
CA GLY A 14 11.94 12.19 23.77
C GLY A 14 11.35 12.31 22.35
N VAL A 15 10.76 11.23 21.80
CA VAL A 15 10.05 11.25 20.52
C VAL A 15 8.54 11.30 20.79
N LEU A 16 7.81 12.16 20.07
CA LEU A 16 6.36 12.17 20.12
C LEU A 16 5.80 11.02 19.29
N VAL A 17 5.02 10.16 19.93
CA VAL A 17 4.41 8.96 19.35
C VAL A 17 2.89 9.15 19.37
N PRO A 18 2.20 9.15 18.21
CA PRO A 18 0.75 9.14 18.18
C PRO A 18 0.20 7.87 18.83
N VAL A 19 -0.85 8.01 19.64
CA VAL A 19 -1.49 6.88 20.32
C VAL A 19 -2.93 6.73 19.83
N VAL A 20 -3.26 5.51 19.42
CA VAL A 20 -4.59 5.12 18.95
C VAL A 20 -5.20 4.12 19.93
N ASP A 21 -6.40 4.42 20.45
CA ASP A 21 -7.16 3.45 21.25
C ASP A 21 -7.88 2.47 20.34
N LEU A 22 -7.33 1.24 20.25
CA LEU A 22 -7.86 0.20 19.39
C LEU A 22 -9.25 -0.27 19.81
N GLY A 23 -9.53 -0.36 21.11
CA GLY A 23 -10.83 -0.81 21.59
C GLY A 23 -11.91 0.24 21.29
N LYS A 24 -11.60 1.52 21.46
CA LYS A 24 -12.50 2.61 21.07
C LYS A 24 -12.76 2.60 19.55
N TYR A 25 -11.71 2.44 18.74
CA TYR A 25 -11.81 2.37 17.29
C TYR A 25 -12.59 1.14 16.80
N ALA A 26 -12.38 -0.03 17.41
CA ALA A 26 -13.11 -1.25 17.11
C ALA A 26 -14.53 -1.28 17.71
N HIS A 27 -14.98 -0.21 18.36
CA HIS A 27 -16.27 -0.13 19.06
C HIS A 27 -16.46 -1.21 20.14
N ILE A 28 -15.37 -1.63 20.79
CA ILE A 28 -15.36 -2.58 21.89
C ILE A 28 -15.40 -1.80 23.21
N ALA A 29 -16.39 -2.07 24.05
CA ALA A 29 -16.47 -1.51 25.39
C ALA A 29 -15.30 -2.02 26.24
N PRO A 30 -14.60 -1.16 27.00
CA PRO A 30 -13.55 -1.61 27.91
C PRO A 30 -14.16 -2.32 29.12
N ASP A 31 -13.63 -3.49 29.48
CA ASP A 31 -13.95 -4.13 30.76
C ASP A 31 -13.11 -3.55 31.91
N GLN A 32 -11.93 -3.02 31.57
CA GLN A 32 -11.00 -2.36 32.48
C GLN A 32 -10.30 -1.16 31.79
N PRO A 33 -9.69 -0.23 32.54
CA PRO A 33 -8.90 0.85 31.96
C PRO A 33 -7.79 0.30 31.06
N ARG A 34 -7.63 0.90 29.88
CA ARG A 34 -6.58 0.52 28.94
C ARG A 34 -5.29 1.24 29.34
N GLU A 35 -4.36 0.49 29.91
CA GLU A 35 -3.08 1.02 30.41
C GLU A 35 -1.88 0.49 29.63
N ILE A 36 -2.08 -0.51 28.77
CA ILE A 36 -1.01 -1.14 28.01
C ILE A 36 -0.94 -0.50 26.63
N MET A 37 0.25 -0.05 26.25
CA MET A 37 0.54 0.48 24.91
C MET A 37 1.48 -0.45 24.16
N ILE A 38 1.03 -0.94 23.01
CA ILE A 38 1.87 -1.66 22.05
C ILE A 38 2.51 -0.61 21.14
N VAL A 39 3.84 -0.51 21.16
CA VAL A 39 4.58 0.36 20.24
C VAL A 39 4.90 -0.41 18.98
N THR A 40 4.45 0.08 17.83
CA THR A 40 4.75 -0.49 16.52
C THR A 40 5.49 0.52 15.66
N GLU A 41 6.30 0.01 14.75
CA GLU A 41 6.93 0.81 13.70
C GLU A 41 6.40 0.34 12.36
N TYR A 42 5.86 1.26 11.56
CA TYR A 42 5.33 0.97 10.24
C TYR A 42 5.59 2.16 9.33
N ASN A 43 6.18 1.90 8.16
CA ASN A 43 6.69 2.92 7.22
C ASN A 43 7.59 3.98 7.86
N GLY A 44 8.50 3.54 8.73
CA GLY A 44 9.47 4.40 9.41
C GLY A 44 8.83 5.38 10.41
N ARG A 45 7.54 5.23 10.70
CA ARG A 45 6.82 5.97 11.73
C ARG A 45 6.58 5.05 12.93
N THR A 46 6.71 5.61 14.12
CA THR A 46 6.42 4.93 15.38
C THR A 46 5.03 5.35 15.86
N GLN A 47 4.21 4.39 16.25
CA GLN A 47 2.85 4.59 16.75
C GLN A 47 2.60 3.70 17.95
N GLY A 48 1.73 4.17 18.84
CA GLY A 48 1.25 3.43 19.99
C GLY A 48 -0.18 2.97 19.76
N PHE A 49 -0.45 1.70 20.04
CA PHE A 49 -1.80 1.18 20.16
C PHE A 49 -2.12 0.93 21.61
N LEU A 50 -3.10 1.65 22.13
CA LEU A 50 -3.61 1.44 23.48
C LEU A 50 -4.55 0.24 23.46
N VAL A 51 -4.24 -0.76 24.28
CA VAL A 51 -4.97 -2.03 24.39
C VAL A 51 -5.28 -2.33 25.84
N GLU A 52 -6.29 -3.18 26.06
CA GLU A 52 -6.71 -3.58 27.40
C GLU A 52 -5.74 -4.59 28.03
N ALA A 53 -5.26 -5.56 27.25
CA ALA A 53 -4.34 -6.60 27.69
C ALA A 53 -3.52 -7.13 26.51
N VAL A 54 -2.38 -7.74 26.81
CA VAL A 54 -1.60 -8.55 25.86
C VAL A 54 -1.53 -9.97 26.43
N ASP A 55 -2.23 -10.91 25.79
CA ASP A 55 -2.27 -12.32 26.23
C ASP A 55 -0.98 -13.05 25.80
N THR A 56 -0.71 -13.12 24.49
CA THR A 56 0.47 -13.81 23.94
C THR A 56 0.82 -13.25 22.56
N ILE A 57 2.12 -13.26 22.22
CA ILE A 57 2.61 -12.96 20.86
C ILE A 57 2.76 -14.28 20.10
N LEU A 58 1.97 -14.46 19.05
CA LEU A 58 1.97 -15.67 18.22
C LEU A 58 2.49 -15.35 16.82
N ARG A 59 3.28 -16.28 16.26
CA ARG A 59 3.66 -16.26 14.85
C ARG A 59 2.80 -17.29 14.12
N LEU A 60 1.95 -16.83 13.22
CA LEU A 60 1.00 -17.67 12.48
C LEU A 60 1.40 -17.75 11.01
N ASP A 61 1.13 -18.89 10.40
CA ASP A 61 1.29 -19.09 8.97
C ASP A 61 0.03 -18.61 8.24
N TRP A 62 0.20 -17.90 7.12
CA TRP A 62 -0.90 -17.39 6.30
C TRP A 62 -1.86 -18.49 5.82
N SER A 63 -1.38 -19.73 5.64
CA SER A 63 -2.21 -20.87 5.25
C SER A 63 -3.27 -21.27 6.29
N GLN A 64 -3.12 -20.85 7.55
CA GLN A 64 -4.06 -21.13 8.64
C GLN A 64 -5.10 -20.03 8.81
N MET A 65 -5.06 -18.99 7.97
CA MET A 65 -5.98 -17.87 8.02
C MET A 65 -7.18 -18.10 7.10
N ARG A 66 -8.35 -17.67 7.54
CA ARG A 66 -9.60 -17.73 6.77
C ARG A 66 -10.09 -16.32 6.49
N VAL A 67 -10.76 -16.17 5.35
CA VAL A 67 -11.46 -14.94 5.01
C VAL A 67 -12.61 -14.74 6.01
N PRO A 68 -12.77 -13.54 6.59
CA PRO A 68 -13.86 -13.27 7.52
C PRO A 68 -15.23 -13.44 6.82
N PRO A 69 -16.22 -14.04 7.49
CA PRO A 69 -17.61 -14.06 7.02
C PRO A 69 -18.15 -12.66 6.71
N ASP A 70 -18.98 -12.53 5.67
CA ASP A 70 -19.52 -11.24 5.20
C ASP A 70 -20.17 -10.40 6.30
N MET A 71 -20.88 -11.04 7.24
CA MET A 71 -21.51 -10.34 8.38
C MET A 71 -20.49 -9.67 9.30
N LEU A 72 -19.33 -10.30 9.52
CA LEU A 72 -18.25 -9.72 10.33
C LEU A 72 -17.61 -8.55 9.59
N THR A 73 -17.34 -8.71 8.29
CA THR A 73 -16.79 -7.66 7.44
C THR A 73 -17.71 -6.44 7.40
N ALA A 74 -19.03 -6.62 7.28
CA ALA A 74 -20.01 -5.54 7.27
C ALA A 74 -20.11 -4.82 8.62
N ASN A 75 -20.19 -5.57 9.73
CA ASN A 75 -20.35 -4.98 11.07
C ASN A 75 -19.10 -4.27 11.58
N MET A 76 -17.92 -4.75 11.19
CA MET A 76 -16.63 -4.16 11.57
C MET A 76 -16.10 -3.17 10.51
N GLY A 77 -16.93 -2.82 9.53
CA GLY A 77 -16.57 -1.87 8.47
C GLY A 77 -15.31 -2.27 7.69
N GLY A 78 -14.99 -3.56 7.57
CA GLY A 78 -13.78 -4.04 6.90
C GLY A 78 -12.49 -3.84 7.70
N LEU A 79 -12.57 -3.70 9.03
CA LEU A 79 -11.42 -3.65 9.92
C LEU A 79 -10.72 -5.01 10.09
N VAL A 80 -11.41 -6.12 9.84
CA VAL A 80 -10.84 -7.46 9.99
C VAL A 80 -10.39 -7.97 8.62
N THR A 81 -9.10 -8.27 8.47
CA THR A 81 -8.53 -8.83 7.22
C THR A 81 -8.59 -10.35 7.19
N ALA A 82 -8.47 -11.00 8.35
CA ALA A 82 -8.54 -12.44 8.46
C ALA A 82 -9.05 -12.89 9.84
N VAL A 83 -9.53 -14.13 9.89
CA VAL A 83 -9.88 -14.83 11.13
C VAL A 83 -9.19 -16.19 11.19
N THR A 84 -8.81 -16.61 12.39
CA THR A 84 -8.25 -17.94 12.62
C THR A 84 -8.72 -18.48 13.97
N GLU A 85 -8.58 -19.79 14.15
CA GLU A 85 -8.93 -20.48 15.38
C GLU A 85 -7.65 -21.03 16.01
N LEU A 86 -7.37 -20.57 17.24
CA LEU A 86 -6.28 -21.06 18.06
C LEU A 86 -6.69 -22.31 18.85
N PRO A 87 -5.72 -23.10 19.35
CA PRO A 87 -6.00 -24.24 20.23
C PRO A 87 -6.93 -23.87 21.39
N GLY A 88 -7.90 -24.74 21.68
CA GLY A 88 -8.93 -24.49 22.68
C GLY A 88 -10.12 -23.68 22.16
N ASN A 89 -10.36 -23.68 20.85
CA ASN A 89 -11.47 -23.03 20.15
C ASN A 89 -11.53 -21.51 20.41
N LYS A 90 -10.36 -20.88 20.60
CA LYS A 90 -10.27 -19.43 20.73
C LYS A 90 -10.19 -18.80 19.34
N LEU A 91 -11.21 -18.04 18.96
CA LEU A 91 -11.21 -17.31 17.70
C LEU A 91 -10.42 -16.01 17.82
N VAL A 92 -9.54 -15.76 16.86
CA VAL A 92 -8.73 -14.53 16.78
C VAL A 92 -9.00 -13.84 15.45
N MET A 93 -9.19 -12.53 15.52
CA MET A 93 -9.37 -11.66 14.38
C MET A 93 -8.11 -10.84 14.15
N MET A 94 -7.67 -10.77 12.91
CA MET A 94 -6.53 -9.95 12.50
C MET A 94 -7.06 -8.61 12.00
N LEU A 95 -6.57 -7.52 12.62
CA LEU A 95 -6.98 -6.16 12.29
C LEU A 95 -6.15 -5.61 11.13
N ASP A 96 -6.80 -4.85 10.25
CA ASP A 96 -6.16 -4.02 9.24
C ASP A 96 -5.51 -2.79 9.91
N VAL A 97 -4.26 -2.94 10.31
CA VAL A 97 -3.49 -1.88 10.96
C VAL A 97 -3.32 -0.67 10.04
N GLU A 98 -3.21 -0.87 8.72
CA GLU A 98 -3.09 0.24 7.76
C GLU A 98 -4.34 1.10 7.77
N LYS A 99 -5.51 0.44 7.73
CA LYS A 99 -6.80 1.11 7.79
C LYS A 99 -7.00 1.87 9.09
N VAL A 100 -6.73 1.24 10.23
CA VAL A 100 -6.78 1.87 11.56
C VAL A 100 -5.98 3.16 11.54
N LEU A 101 -4.73 3.09 11.09
CA LEU A 101 -3.85 4.24 11.08
C LEU A 101 -4.39 5.31 10.15
N SER A 102 -4.81 4.97 8.93
CA SER A 102 -5.32 5.94 7.96
C SER A 102 -6.57 6.71 8.43
N GLU A 103 -7.45 6.07 9.22
CA GLU A 103 -8.70 6.68 9.68
C GLU A 103 -8.54 7.45 11.00
N THR A 104 -7.65 6.98 11.88
CA THR A 104 -7.44 7.58 13.22
C THR A 104 -6.39 8.67 13.20
N THR A 105 -5.34 8.49 12.41
CA THR A 105 -4.41 9.57 12.12
C THR A 105 -5.02 10.36 10.97
N ARG A 106 -5.85 11.36 11.31
CA ARG A 106 -6.16 12.48 10.40
C ARG A 106 -4.87 13.27 10.14
N TYR A 107 -3.87 12.63 9.53
CA TYR A 107 -2.94 13.36 8.70
C TYR A 107 -3.85 14.09 7.73
N ASP A 108 -3.80 15.40 7.76
CA ASP A 108 -4.59 16.21 6.86
C ASP A 108 -4.11 15.86 5.45
N ASP A 109 -4.82 14.93 4.79
CA ASP A 109 -4.48 14.37 3.48
C ASP A 109 -4.12 15.52 2.53
N SER A 110 -4.81 16.66 2.66
CA SER A 110 -4.56 17.87 1.88
C SER A 110 -3.13 18.41 1.99
N PHE A 111 -2.48 18.34 3.15
CA PHE A 111 -1.09 18.78 3.32
C PHE A 111 -0.10 17.83 2.66
N MET A 112 -0.40 16.53 2.61
CA MET A 112 0.49 15.54 1.99
C MET A 112 0.64 15.77 0.48
N PHE A 113 -0.37 16.36 -0.17
CA PHE A 113 -0.38 16.66 -1.60
C PHE A 113 -0.10 18.14 -1.94
N LYS A 114 0.02 19.02 -0.95
CA LYS A 114 0.08 20.48 -1.14
C LYS A 114 1.24 20.94 -2.04
N ASP A 115 2.37 20.22 -1.99
CA ASP A 115 3.58 20.54 -2.75
C ASP A 115 3.74 19.63 -3.99
N ILE A 116 2.67 19.00 -4.45
CA ILE A 116 2.66 18.18 -5.67
C ILE A 116 1.99 18.98 -6.77
N ASP A 117 2.79 19.45 -7.73
CA ASP A 117 2.27 20.09 -8.92
C ASP A 117 1.67 19.05 -9.90
N PRO A 118 0.85 19.47 -10.88
CA PRO A 118 0.49 18.63 -12.03
C PRO A 118 1.65 18.34 -12.98
N ILE A 119 1.60 17.23 -13.71
CA ILE A 119 2.54 16.96 -14.81
C ILE A 119 2.03 17.65 -16.07
N ASP A 120 2.92 18.34 -16.78
CA ASP A 120 2.62 18.90 -18.11
C ASP A 120 2.15 17.78 -19.05
N ASP A 121 1.03 17.99 -19.73
CA ASP A 121 0.39 16.96 -20.56
C ASP A 121 0.09 15.63 -19.81
N GLY A 122 -0.10 15.67 -18.49
CA GLY A 122 -0.38 14.48 -17.65
C GLY A 122 -1.47 13.55 -18.20
N SER A 123 -2.49 14.13 -18.84
CA SER A 123 -3.61 13.37 -19.45
C SER A 123 -3.19 12.45 -20.61
N ARG A 124 -2.01 12.66 -21.21
CA ARG A 124 -1.43 11.75 -22.22
C ARG A 124 -0.88 10.48 -21.59
N HIS A 125 -0.46 10.55 -20.32
CA HIS A 125 0.07 9.42 -19.58
C HIS A 125 -1.05 8.56 -19.02
N THR A 126 -0.77 7.26 -18.93
CA THR A 126 -1.64 6.28 -18.26
C THR A 126 -0.78 5.44 -17.34
N VAL A 127 -1.21 5.28 -16.10
CA VAL A 127 -0.59 4.39 -15.11
C VAL A 127 -1.54 3.24 -14.81
N LEU A 128 -1.06 2.00 -14.81
CA LEU A 128 -1.80 0.89 -14.25
C LEU A 128 -1.26 0.62 -12.85
N PHE A 129 -2.12 0.56 -11.85
CA PHE A 129 -1.70 0.21 -10.49
C PHE A 129 -2.48 -0.97 -9.89
N ALA A 130 -1.80 -1.75 -9.05
CA ALA A 130 -2.35 -2.90 -8.34
C ALA A 130 -1.98 -2.85 -6.86
N ASP A 131 -2.98 -2.83 -5.98
CA ASP A 131 -2.79 -2.87 -4.52
C ASP A 131 -4.07 -3.42 -3.88
N ASP A 132 -3.97 -4.37 -2.94
CA ASP A 132 -5.13 -4.96 -2.27
C ASP A 132 -5.64 -4.10 -1.10
N SER A 133 -4.80 -3.21 -0.57
CA SER A 133 -5.17 -2.21 0.42
C SER A 133 -5.98 -1.06 -0.19
N SER A 134 -7.25 -0.93 0.25
CA SER A 134 -8.12 0.16 -0.19
C SER A 134 -7.57 1.55 0.14
N VAL A 135 -6.81 1.66 1.22
CA VAL A 135 -6.15 2.88 1.67
C VAL A 135 -5.05 3.27 0.69
N ALA A 136 -4.16 2.31 0.36
CA ALA A 136 -3.09 2.54 -0.60
C ALA A 136 -3.63 2.90 -1.98
N ARG A 137 -4.68 2.19 -2.46
CA ARG A 137 -5.36 2.54 -3.72
C ARG A 137 -5.90 3.96 -3.71
N LYS A 138 -6.52 4.41 -2.62
CA LYS A 138 -7.05 5.77 -2.48
C LYS A 138 -5.93 6.80 -2.57
N GLN A 139 -4.81 6.54 -1.89
CA GLN A 139 -3.66 7.44 -1.91
C GLN A 139 -2.99 7.54 -3.28
N ILE A 140 -2.79 6.40 -3.97
CA ILE A 140 -2.27 6.37 -5.35
C ILE A 140 -3.19 7.17 -6.26
N THR A 141 -4.50 6.94 -6.16
CA THR A 141 -5.52 7.64 -6.95
C THR A 141 -5.43 9.15 -6.74
N GLN A 142 -5.45 9.62 -5.49
CA GLN A 142 -5.31 11.05 -5.18
C GLN A 142 -4.00 11.64 -5.72
N THR A 143 -2.90 10.90 -5.64
CA THR A 143 -1.61 11.35 -6.20
C THR A 143 -1.70 11.51 -7.71
N LEU A 144 -2.28 10.54 -8.42
CA LEU A 144 -2.43 10.57 -9.88
C LEU A 144 -3.41 11.65 -10.34
N ASP A 145 -4.48 11.89 -9.59
CA ASP A 145 -5.45 12.96 -9.84
C ASP A 145 -4.79 14.34 -9.74
N VAL A 146 -4.01 14.59 -8.67
CA VAL A 146 -3.24 15.84 -8.52
C VAL A 146 -2.22 16.01 -9.65
N LEU A 147 -1.61 14.92 -10.10
CA LEU A 147 -0.68 14.92 -11.24
C LEU A 147 -1.39 15.10 -12.60
N GLY A 148 -2.72 14.97 -12.66
CA GLY A 148 -3.49 15.02 -13.90
C GLY A 148 -3.30 13.79 -14.81
N VAL A 149 -2.88 12.65 -14.25
CA VAL A 149 -2.53 11.44 -14.99
C VAL A 149 -3.68 10.44 -15.00
N ARG A 150 -3.96 9.83 -16.18
CA ARG A 150 -5.00 8.79 -16.27
C ARG A 150 -4.51 7.51 -15.61
N TYR A 151 -5.44 6.69 -15.12
CA TYR A 151 -5.06 5.43 -14.51
C TYR A 151 -6.06 4.29 -14.72
N ILE A 152 -5.53 3.07 -14.56
CA ILE A 152 -6.29 1.81 -14.49
C ILE A 152 -5.99 1.21 -13.12
N ALA A 153 -7.01 1.04 -12.29
CA ALA A 153 -6.87 0.49 -10.95
C ALA A 153 -7.21 -1.01 -10.91
N ALA A 154 -6.40 -1.79 -10.22
CA ALA A 154 -6.63 -3.20 -9.91
C ALA A 154 -6.52 -3.44 -8.40
N ILE A 155 -7.29 -4.40 -7.88
CA ILE A 155 -7.33 -4.74 -6.45
C ILE A 155 -6.42 -5.93 -6.10
N ASN A 156 -5.80 -6.57 -7.10
CA ASN A 156 -4.82 -7.64 -6.91
C ASN A 156 -3.98 -7.84 -8.18
N GLY A 157 -2.92 -8.65 -8.10
CA GLY A 157 -2.03 -8.90 -9.23
C GLY A 157 -2.70 -9.64 -10.40
N ARG A 158 -3.69 -10.50 -10.14
CA ARG A 158 -4.42 -11.21 -11.20
C ARG A 158 -5.22 -10.25 -12.06
N GLN A 159 -6.00 -9.36 -11.44
CA GLN A 159 -6.79 -8.37 -12.15
C GLN A 159 -5.89 -7.42 -12.95
N ALA A 160 -4.77 -6.99 -12.36
CA ALA A 160 -3.77 -6.18 -13.04
C ALA A 160 -3.25 -6.88 -14.30
N TRP A 161 -2.93 -8.17 -14.20
CA TRP A 161 -2.48 -8.97 -15.34
C TRP A 161 -3.54 -9.11 -16.43
N GLU A 162 -4.81 -9.31 -16.07
CA GLU A 162 -5.90 -9.34 -17.06
C GLU A 162 -6.07 -8.01 -17.80
N GLU A 163 -6.01 -6.87 -17.10
CA GLU A 163 -6.07 -5.56 -17.74
C GLU A 163 -4.86 -5.29 -18.64
N LEU A 164 -3.66 -5.68 -18.21
CA LEU A 164 -2.45 -5.61 -19.03
C LEU A 164 -2.57 -6.42 -20.32
N LYS A 165 -3.11 -7.65 -20.25
CA LYS A 165 -3.35 -8.47 -21.44
C LYS A 165 -4.36 -7.84 -22.40
N LYS A 166 -5.45 -7.26 -21.89
CA LYS A 166 -6.42 -6.53 -22.72
C LYS A 166 -5.76 -5.36 -23.44
N LEU A 167 -4.93 -4.60 -22.73
CA LEU A 167 -4.20 -3.47 -23.29
C LEU A 167 -3.17 -3.91 -24.33
N ALA A 168 -2.43 -4.99 -24.07
CA ALA A 168 -1.50 -5.59 -25.03
C ALA A 168 -2.20 -6.03 -26.32
N ASN A 169 -3.31 -6.76 -26.21
CA ASN A 169 -4.08 -7.20 -27.37
C ASN A 169 -4.62 -6.00 -28.18
N HIS A 170 -5.06 -4.94 -27.50
CA HIS A 170 -5.52 -3.71 -28.16
C HIS A 170 -4.38 -2.97 -28.87
N ALA A 171 -3.19 -2.89 -28.26
CA ALA A 171 -2.01 -2.30 -28.85
C ALA A 171 -1.58 -3.06 -30.12
N GLU A 172 -1.55 -4.40 -30.06
CA GLU A 172 -1.26 -5.25 -31.23
C GLU A 172 -2.26 -5.05 -32.37
N ASN A 173 -3.56 -5.06 -32.06
CA ASN A 173 -4.62 -4.85 -33.05
C ASN A 173 -4.59 -3.46 -33.70
N SER A 174 -4.02 -2.46 -33.01
CA SER A 174 -3.86 -1.10 -33.51
C SER A 174 -2.48 -0.80 -34.08
N GLY A 175 -1.58 -1.79 -34.13
CA GLY A 175 -0.21 -1.63 -34.62
C GLY A 175 0.66 -0.69 -33.76
N ARG A 176 0.32 -0.53 -32.47
CA ARG A 176 1.03 0.34 -31.51
C ARG A 176 1.77 -0.51 -30.48
N LYS A 177 2.76 0.10 -29.80
CA LYS A 177 3.40 -0.55 -28.65
C LYS A 177 2.58 -0.28 -27.40
N VAL A 178 2.60 -1.22 -26.45
CA VAL A 178 1.99 -1.01 -25.13
C VAL A 178 2.56 0.24 -24.46
N ARG A 179 3.88 0.47 -24.59
CA ARG A 179 4.57 1.63 -24.01
C ARG A 179 4.05 2.99 -24.48
N ASP A 180 3.40 3.05 -25.64
CA ASP A 180 2.78 4.27 -26.18
C ASP A 180 1.42 4.58 -25.54
N MET A 181 0.85 3.59 -24.84
CA MET A 181 -0.48 3.66 -24.22
C MET A 181 -0.41 3.61 -22.69
N LEU A 182 0.60 2.92 -22.17
CA LEU A 182 0.87 2.69 -20.76
C LEU A 182 2.26 3.21 -20.43
N SER A 183 2.32 4.22 -19.56
CA SER A 183 3.58 4.86 -19.17
C SER A 183 4.36 4.05 -18.14
N LEU A 184 3.67 3.41 -17.19
CA LEU A 184 4.26 2.52 -16.19
C LEU A 184 3.21 1.66 -15.49
N VAL A 185 3.70 0.63 -14.82
CA VAL A 185 2.94 -0.20 -13.86
C VAL A 185 3.43 0.08 -12.45
N LEU A 186 2.51 0.28 -11.51
CA LEU A 186 2.77 0.36 -10.07
C LEU A 186 2.16 -0.88 -9.41
N THR A 187 2.90 -1.63 -8.61
CA THR A 187 2.35 -2.82 -7.95
C THR A 187 2.79 -2.90 -6.51
N ASP A 188 1.87 -3.27 -5.63
CA ASP A 188 2.26 -3.77 -4.31
C ASP A 188 3.02 -5.09 -4.44
N VAL A 189 3.86 -5.36 -3.45
CA VAL A 189 4.60 -6.61 -3.33
C VAL A 189 3.68 -7.72 -2.83
N GLU A 190 2.94 -7.47 -1.74
CA GLU A 190 2.16 -8.49 -1.05
C GLU A 190 0.70 -8.38 -1.46
N MET A 191 0.25 -9.26 -2.38
CA MET A 191 -1.13 -9.31 -2.82
C MET A 191 -1.63 -10.75 -2.84
N PRO A 192 -2.93 -10.99 -2.60
CA PRO A 192 -3.53 -12.31 -2.74
C PRO A 192 -3.56 -12.76 -4.21
N GLU A 193 -3.60 -14.08 -4.42
CA GLU A 193 -3.62 -14.79 -5.70
C GLU A 193 -2.36 -14.65 -6.58
N MET A 194 -1.87 -13.44 -6.77
CA MET A 194 -0.66 -13.12 -7.53
C MET A 194 0.03 -11.94 -6.85
N ASP A 195 1.22 -12.21 -6.30
CA ASP A 195 2.06 -11.19 -5.70
C ASP A 195 2.72 -10.29 -6.76
N GLY A 196 3.27 -9.15 -6.33
CA GLY A 196 3.90 -8.18 -7.21
C GLY A 196 5.12 -8.72 -7.95
N TYR A 197 5.86 -9.67 -7.37
CA TYR A 197 7.06 -10.24 -8.00
C TYR A 197 6.67 -11.13 -9.19
N ILE A 198 5.62 -11.96 -9.02
CA ILE A 198 5.06 -12.78 -10.09
C ILE A 198 4.49 -11.88 -11.19
N LEU A 199 3.74 -10.84 -10.83
CA LEU A 199 3.21 -9.87 -11.80
C LEU A 199 4.36 -9.21 -12.59
N THR A 200 5.40 -8.73 -11.91
CA THR A 200 6.56 -8.10 -12.54
C THR A 200 7.26 -9.07 -13.49
N ARG A 201 7.49 -10.31 -13.04
CA ARG A 201 8.11 -11.34 -13.87
C ARG A 201 7.30 -11.60 -15.13
N ASN A 202 5.97 -11.70 -15.03
CA ASN A 202 5.09 -11.87 -16.18
C ASN A 202 5.24 -10.72 -17.18
N ILE A 203 5.19 -9.47 -16.69
CA ILE A 203 5.38 -8.26 -17.51
C ILE A 203 6.75 -8.28 -18.21
N LYS A 204 7.83 -8.51 -17.47
CA LYS A 204 9.20 -8.45 -18.00
C LYS A 204 9.54 -9.63 -18.92
N SER A 205 8.82 -10.74 -18.80
CA SER A 205 8.99 -11.91 -19.68
C SER A 205 8.21 -11.84 -20.99
N ASP A 206 7.23 -10.92 -21.10
CA ASP A 206 6.38 -10.78 -22.28
C ASP A 206 6.87 -9.62 -23.15
N PRO A 207 7.37 -9.88 -24.39
CA PRO A 207 7.93 -8.86 -25.28
C PRO A 207 6.98 -7.71 -25.60
N ARG A 208 5.66 -7.90 -25.46
CA ARG A 208 4.66 -6.85 -25.74
C ARG A 208 4.76 -5.68 -24.77
N PHE A 209 5.33 -5.90 -23.58
CA PHE A 209 5.55 -4.88 -22.55
C PHE A 209 6.98 -4.34 -22.52
N GLU A 210 7.77 -4.58 -23.56
CA GLU A 210 9.14 -4.05 -23.65
C GLU A 210 9.15 -2.52 -23.45
N GLY A 211 10.02 -2.05 -22.56
CA GLY A 211 10.16 -0.63 -22.21
C GLY A 211 9.10 -0.09 -21.25
N VAL A 212 8.13 -0.90 -20.80
CA VAL A 212 7.21 -0.51 -19.72
C VAL A 212 7.91 -0.66 -18.36
N PRO A 213 8.13 0.44 -17.62
CA PRO A 213 8.70 0.35 -16.29
C PRO A 213 7.67 -0.19 -15.29
N VAL A 214 8.16 -0.96 -14.33
CA VAL A 214 7.39 -1.56 -13.22
C VAL A 214 8.00 -1.07 -11.91
N VAL A 215 7.20 -0.36 -11.15
CA VAL A 215 7.55 0.23 -9.86
C VAL A 215 6.86 -0.55 -8.76
N MET A 216 7.63 -0.96 -7.75
CA MET A 216 7.12 -1.61 -6.55
C MET A 216 6.72 -0.57 -5.52
N HIS A 217 5.47 -0.64 -5.04
CA HIS A 217 4.89 0.23 -4.04
C HIS A 217 4.61 -0.54 -2.76
N SER A 218 5.56 -0.60 -1.83
CA SER A 218 5.49 -1.50 -0.68
C SER A 218 5.84 -0.81 0.63
N SER A 219 5.25 -1.29 1.72
CA SER A 219 5.56 -0.85 3.09
C SER A 219 6.81 -1.51 3.68
N LEU A 220 7.37 -2.50 2.97
CA LEU A 220 8.53 -3.27 3.42
C LEU A 220 9.83 -2.54 3.06
N SER A 221 10.46 -1.93 4.06
CA SER A 221 11.75 -1.24 3.98
C SER A 221 12.99 -2.18 4.01
N GLY A 222 12.80 -3.48 3.81
CA GLY A 222 13.86 -4.49 3.94
C GLY A 222 14.81 -4.56 2.74
N MET A 223 16.12 -4.46 2.99
CA MET A 223 17.20 -4.65 2.00
C MET A 223 17.14 -6.01 1.27
N SER A 224 16.59 -7.05 1.91
CA SER A 224 16.41 -8.39 1.32
C SER A 224 15.44 -8.39 0.14
N ASN A 225 14.42 -7.55 0.17
CA ASN A 225 13.38 -7.49 -0.85
C ASN A 225 13.88 -6.81 -2.13
N GLN A 226 14.84 -5.89 -2.01
CA GLN A 226 15.43 -5.19 -3.15
C GLN A 226 16.26 -6.10 -4.06
N GLN A 227 16.95 -7.12 -3.51
CA GLN A 227 17.70 -8.08 -4.33
C GLN A 227 16.77 -8.95 -5.16
N LEU A 228 15.68 -9.43 -4.54
CA LEU A 228 14.66 -10.21 -5.25
C LEU A 228 13.99 -9.38 -6.34
N GLY A 229 13.65 -8.11 -6.06
CA GLY A 229 13.12 -7.18 -7.05
C GLY A 229 14.00 -7.01 -8.27
N LYS A 230 15.28 -6.75 -8.05
CA LYS A 230 16.26 -6.63 -9.15
C LYS A 230 16.32 -7.90 -9.98
N SER A 231 16.22 -9.07 -9.35
CA SER A 231 16.26 -10.35 -10.07
C SER A 231 15.05 -10.60 -10.98
N VAL A 232 13.89 -10.01 -10.66
CA VAL A 232 12.67 -10.13 -11.48
C VAL A 232 12.46 -8.94 -12.43
N GLY A 233 13.37 -7.95 -12.40
CA GLY A 233 13.35 -6.80 -13.30
C GLY A 233 12.55 -5.59 -12.81
N VAL A 234 12.34 -5.43 -11.51
CA VAL A 234 11.78 -4.19 -10.94
C VAL A 234 12.67 -3.01 -11.29
N ASP A 235 12.10 -1.94 -11.82
CA ASP A 235 12.85 -0.73 -12.18
C ASP A 235 13.09 0.16 -10.95
N GLU A 236 12.11 0.26 -10.06
CA GLU A 236 12.21 1.11 -8.86
C GLU A 236 11.30 0.69 -7.70
N TYR A 237 11.67 1.13 -6.50
CA TYR A 237 10.91 0.97 -5.26
C TYR A 237 10.47 2.32 -4.69
N VAL A 238 9.18 2.42 -4.39
CA VAL A 238 8.57 3.57 -3.72
C VAL A 238 7.90 3.07 -2.43
N PRO A 239 8.22 3.65 -1.26
CA PRO A 239 7.50 3.35 -0.03
C PRO A 239 6.03 3.77 -0.12
N LYS A 240 5.13 2.96 0.47
CA LYS A 240 3.74 3.39 0.66
C LYS A 240 3.68 4.65 1.56
N PHE A 241 2.63 5.44 1.43
CA PHE A 241 2.37 6.62 2.28
C PHE A 241 3.32 7.82 2.07
N GLU A 242 4.10 7.84 0.99
CA GLU A 242 4.95 8.97 0.57
C GLU A 242 4.52 9.51 -0.82
N PRO A 243 3.44 10.31 -0.91
CA PRO A 243 2.90 10.75 -2.20
C PRO A 243 3.85 11.69 -2.95
N GLN A 244 4.67 12.46 -2.22
CA GLN A 244 5.73 13.29 -2.79
C GLN A 244 6.77 12.43 -3.51
N ARG A 245 7.23 11.34 -2.88
CA ARG A 245 8.20 10.42 -3.48
C ARG A 245 7.63 9.64 -4.65
N LEU A 246 6.36 9.23 -4.54
CA LEU A 246 5.63 8.65 -5.67
C LEU A 246 5.58 9.65 -6.84
N SER A 247 5.18 10.89 -6.60
CA SER A 247 5.08 11.92 -7.64
C SER A 247 6.40 12.19 -8.35
N GLN A 248 7.51 12.27 -7.61
CA GLN A 248 8.86 12.46 -8.16
C GLN A 248 9.27 11.27 -9.05
N THR A 249 8.97 10.05 -8.60
CA THR A 249 9.27 8.82 -9.35
C THR A 249 8.46 8.75 -10.64
N LEU A 250 7.15 9.01 -10.56
CA LEU A 250 6.27 9.01 -11.73
C LEU A 250 6.73 10.05 -12.76
N ARG A 251 7.04 11.28 -12.32
CA ARG A 251 7.56 12.35 -13.20
C ARG A 251 8.82 11.94 -13.94
N ARG A 252 9.80 11.39 -13.24
CA ARG A 252 11.07 10.96 -13.85
C ARG A 252 10.85 9.86 -14.90
N LEU A 253 10.07 8.84 -14.56
CA LEU A 253 9.83 7.71 -15.46
C LEU A 253 8.94 8.07 -16.67
N MET A 254 8.02 9.02 -16.51
CA MET A 254 7.16 9.51 -17.59
C MET A 254 7.89 10.42 -18.58
N ASN A 255 8.77 11.29 -18.09
CA ASN A 255 9.54 12.22 -18.93
C ASN A 255 10.71 11.55 -19.69
N GLY A 256 11.03 10.30 -19.34
CA GLY A 256 12.22 9.61 -19.80
C GLY A 256 13.48 10.23 -19.19
N ASP A 257 14.51 9.42 -18.94
CA ASP A 257 15.80 9.90 -18.46
C ASP A 257 16.45 10.85 -19.48
N SER A 258 16.12 12.13 -19.38
CA SER A 258 16.75 13.24 -20.09
C SER A 258 18.06 13.66 -19.39
N ASN A 259 18.68 12.78 -18.59
CA ASN A 259 19.87 13.13 -17.80
C ASN A 259 20.96 12.05 -17.72
N THR A 260 21.07 11.15 -18.71
CA THR A 260 22.16 10.17 -18.79
C THR A 260 23.08 10.39 -20.00
N SER A 261 23.33 11.65 -20.36
CA SER A 261 24.34 12.04 -21.36
C SER A 261 24.86 13.44 -21.09
N ASP A 262 25.56 13.64 -19.97
CA ASP A 262 26.67 14.62 -19.86
C ASP A 262 27.29 14.57 -18.45
N LYS A 263 28.14 13.56 -18.25
CA LYS A 263 29.36 13.71 -17.44
C LYS A 263 30.48 13.04 -18.20
N LYS A 264 31.09 13.82 -19.07
CA LYS A 264 32.46 13.63 -19.53
C LYS A 264 33.43 14.08 -18.44
#